data_AF-A0A847CC95-F1
#
_entry.id   AF-A0A847CC95-F1
#
_cell.length_a   1.000
_cell.length_b   1.000
_cell.length_c   1.000
_cell.angle_alpha   90.00
_cell.angle_beta   90.00
_cell.angle_gamma   90.00
#
_symmetry.space_group_name_H-M   'P 1'
#
loop_
_entity.id
_entity.type
_entity.pdbx_description
1 polymer ?
#
loop_
_entity_poly.entity_id
_entity_poly.type
_entity_poly.pdbx_seq_one_letter_code
_entity_poly.pdbx_strand_id
1 'polypeptide(L)'
;MNKALKLVLMYLFFFIVLLIAGTFLNFFYLNLLNLVIGSKSSVNYVDSLILSFLYASSVLVLVMGPVIIYYRIRHISGIPQLISFILLSVVAWNLLLPSIFKLKNLYIQKYPHSENEKIITKDYFRTSDEKIFYFTDDLSNENNNPVAIVINPNEKESVQIERIENSPHYILYDNASPYSDLLIKNSFPSKLVNERYLSFSSIFIRGEQAFNKGFSYWLGFLSLALVICSVYGLSNFFEWRLMNTTLLLSSTFLILLFNLVYFFPIFSKFKIKYIQSKELFQFLSRFVDDPFLCVINVFTSFIFITIGIVNYFKNRKKI
;
A
#
# COMPACT_ATOMS: atom_id res chain seq x y z
N MET A 1 5.92 37.32 0.50
CA MET A 1 6.63 36.29 1.30
C MET A 1 5.72 35.58 2.31
N ASN A 2 4.95 36.31 3.13
CA ASN A 2 4.12 35.73 4.21
C ASN A 2 3.16 34.61 3.77
N LYS A 3 2.58 34.70 2.57
CA LYS A 3 1.64 33.69 2.06
C LYS A 3 2.30 32.37 1.63
N ALA A 4 3.59 32.39 1.26
CA ALA A 4 4.33 31.19 0.90
C ALA A 4 4.79 30.45 2.16
N LEU A 5 5.30 31.19 3.15
CA LEU A 5 5.64 30.65 4.46
C LEU A 5 4.41 30.06 5.16
N LYS A 6 3.25 30.71 5.07
CA LYS A 6 1.98 30.15 5.57
C LYS A 6 1.62 28.81 4.91
N LEU A 7 1.88 28.65 3.61
CA LEU A 7 1.64 27.39 2.90
C LEU A 7 2.56 26.28 3.41
N VAL A 8 3.84 26.58 3.64
CA VAL A 8 4.80 25.62 4.21
C VAL A 8 4.40 25.22 5.64
N LEU A 9 4.03 26.19 6.49
CA LEU A 9 3.56 25.89 7.84
C LEU A 9 2.28 25.05 7.84
N MET A 10 1.31 25.36 6.97
CA MET A 10 0.09 24.57 6.82
C MET A 10 0.39 23.16 6.30
N TYR A 11 1.34 23.01 5.38
CA TYR A 11 1.81 21.71 4.93
C TYR A 11 2.34 20.87 6.09
N LEU A 12 3.25 21.43 6.89
CA LEU A 12 3.82 20.73 8.05
C LEU A 12 2.74 20.38 9.08
N PHE A 13 1.83 21.31 9.37
CA PHE A 13 0.72 21.08 10.27
C PHE A 13 -0.18 19.93 9.81
N PHE A 14 -0.64 19.96 8.55
CA PHE A 14 -1.47 18.88 8.00
C PHE A 14 -0.71 17.56 7.93
N PHE A 15 0.58 17.59 7.58
CA PHE A 15 1.40 16.40 7.54
C PHE A 15 1.46 15.72 8.91
N ILE A 16 1.76 16.48 9.97
CA ILE A 16 1.86 15.95 11.34
C ILE A 16 0.51 15.41 11.84
N VAL A 17 -0.56 16.20 11.70
CA VAL A 17 -1.90 15.81 12.18
C VAL A 17 -2.39 14.55 11.46
N LEU A 18 -2.27 14.50 10.13
CA LEU A 18 -2.69 13.35 9.35
C LEU A 18 -1.78 12.14 9.57
N LEU A 19 -0.50 12.33 9.87
CA LEU A 19 0.43 11.24 10.21
C LEU A 19 0.05 10.59 11.52
N ILE A 20 -0.23 11.38 12.55
CA ILE A 20 -0.70 10.87 13.85
C ILE A 20 -2.02 10.12 13.66
N ALA A 21 -3.03 10.77 13.07
CA ALA A 21 -4.33 10.16 12.83
C ALA A 21 -4.25 8.89 11.96
N GLY A 22 -3.50 8.93 10.87
CA GLY A 22 -3.32 7.80 9.96
C GLY A 22 -2.59 6.63 10.61
N THR A 23 -1.57 6.91 11.43
CA THR A 23 -0.85 5.89 12.19
C THR A 23 -1.76 5.18 13.18
N PHE A 24 -2.55 5.93 13.96
CA PHE A 24 -3.49 5.35 14.91
C PHE A 24 -4.59 4.56 14.22
N LEU A 25 -5.17 5.09 13.15
CA LEU A 25 -6.23 4.40 12.40
C LEU A 25 -5.71 3.07 11.82
N ASN A 26 -4.53 3.07 11.21
CA ASN A 26 -3.93 1.84 10.69
C ASN A 26 -3.52 0.87 11.80
N PHE A 27 -3.05 1.37 12.94
CA PHE A 27 -2.74 0.57 14.11
C PHE A 27 -4.00 -0.15 14.65
N PHE A 28 -5.11 0.57 14.79
CA PHE A 28 -6.39 -0.06 15.17
C PHE A 28 -6.85 -1.07 14.13
N TYR A 29 -6.73 -0.73 12.84
CA TYR A 29 -7.07 -1.65 11.76
C TYR A 29 -6.27 -2.95 11.82
N LEU A 30 -4.93 -2.87 11.97
CA LEU A 30 -4.07 -4.05 12.05
C LEU A 30 -4.34 -4.87 13.31
N ASN A 31 -4.58 -4.23 14.46
CA ASN A 31 -4.90 -4.96 15.68
C ASN A 31 -6.28 -5.64 15.60
N LEU A 32 -7.28 -4.98 15.02
CA LEU A 32 -8.58 -5.61 14.76
C LEU A 32 -8.45 -6.77 13.77
N LEU A 33 -7.64 -6.62 12.74
CA LEU A 33 -7.38 -7.68 11.77
C LEU A 33 -6.66 -8.87 12.43
N ASN A 34 -5.65 -8.62 13.26
CA ASN A 34 -4.94 -9.65 14.03
C ASN A 34 -5.84 -10.37 15.04
N LEU A 35 -6.79 -9.65 15.65
CA LEU A 35 -7.82 -10.23 16.52
C LEU A 35 -8.77 -11.14 15.72
N VAL A 36 -9.24 -10.69 14.55
CA VAL A 36 -10.10 -11.50 13.65
C VAL A 36 -9.36 -12.73 13.14
N ILE A 37 -8.08 -12.60 12.85
CA ILE A 37 -7.21 -13.68 12.36
C ILE A 37 -6.87 -14.68 13.48
N GLY A 38 -7.14 -14.31 14.75
CA GLY A 38 -6.86 -15.15 15.91
C GLY A 38 -5.37 -15.31 16.20
N SER A 39 -4.52 -14.50 15.59
CA SER A 39 -3.12 -14.43 15.98
C SER A 39 -3.05 -13.96 17.43
N LYS A 40 -2.17 -14.57 18.26
CA LYS A 40 -1.80 -13.92 19.52
C LYS A 40 -1.44 -12.48 19.17
N SER A 41 -1.89 -11.52 19.96
CA SER A 41 -1.52 -10.10 19.83
C SER A 41 -0.02 -9.86 20.12
N SER A 42 0.83 -10.84 19.87
CA SER A 42 2.26 -10.89 20.11
C SER A 42 3.07 -10.17 19.05
N VAL A 43 2.44 -9.58 18.03
CA VAL A 43 3.06 -8.40 17.40
C VAL A 43 3.11 -7.37 18.52
N ASN A 44 4.30 -7.11 19.09
CA ASN A 44 4.46 -6.09 20.12
C ASN A 44 3.69 -4.86 19.66
N TYR A 45 2.86 -4.27 20.53
CA TYR A 45 2.11 -3.07 20.17
C TYR A 45 2.99 -1.99 19.52
N VAL A 46 4.27 -1.96 19.90
CA VAL A 46 5.33 -1.14 19.31
C VAL A 46 5.58 -1.47 17.84
N ASP A 47 5.67 -2.75 17.46
CA ASP A 47 5.92 -3.20 16.09
C ASP A 47 4.74 -2.86 15.17
N SER A 48 3.51 -3.13 15.61
CA SER A 48 2.29 -2.71 14.90
C SER A 48 2.23 -1.20 14.70
N LEU A 49 2.68 -0.42 15.69
CA LEU A 49 2.71 1.04 15.63
C LEU A 49 3.78 1.53 14.64
N ILE A 50 4.98 0.95 14.66
CA ILE A 50 6.07 1.28 13.72
C ILE A 50 5.66 0.96 12.28
N LEU A 51 5.11 -0.23 12.03
CA LEU A 51 4.62 -0.62 10.72
C LEU A 51 3.49 0.30 10.25
N SER A 52 2.60 0.70 11.17
CA SER A 52 1.52 1.66 10.87
C SER A 52 2.05 3.04 10.54
N PHE A 53 3.08 3.51 11.24
CA PHE A 53 3.74 4.78 10.96
C PHE A 53 4.41 4.78 9.59
N LEU A 54 5.12 3.69 9.25
CA LEU A 54 5.78 3.53 7.94
C LEU A 54 4.77 3.49 6.79
N TYR A 55 3.63 2.80 6.98
CA TYR A 55 2.56 2.77 5.99
C TYR A 55 1.87 4.13 5.85
N ALA A 56 1.45 4.74 6.97
CA ALA A 56 0.77 6.03 6.98
C ALA A 56 1.64 7.14 6.37
N SER A 57 2.93 7.19 6.71
CA SER A 57 3.87 8.15 6.14
C SER A 57 4.02 8.01 4.63
N SER A 58 4.08 6.78 4.12
CA SER A 58 4.11 6.51 2.67
C SER A 58 2.84 7.02 1.97
N VAL A 59 1.66 6.69 2.52
CA VAL A 59 0.36 7.16 1.99
C VAL A 59 0.27 8.68 2.00
N LEU A 60 0.81 9.34 3.03
CA LEU A 60 0.76 10.79 3.13
C LEU A 60 1.57 11.49 2.05
N VAL A 61 2.75 10.97 1.66
CA VAL A 61 3.50 11.55 0.55
C VAL A 61 2.65 11.65 -0.73
N LEU A 62 1.79 10.65 -0.96
CA LEU A 62 0.91 10.57 -2.12
C LEU A 62 -0.28 11.55 -2.02
N VAL A 63 -0.87 11.72 -0.83
CA VAL A 63 -2.08 12.54 -0.62
C VAL A 63 -1.77 14.02 -0.38
N MET A 64 -0.57 14.36 0.10
CA MET A 64 -0.25 15.72 0.51
C MET A 64 -0.18 16.73 -0.64
N GLY A 65 0.23 16.29 -1.85
CA GLY A 65 0.19 17.16 -3.04
C GLY A 65 -1.23 17.71 -3.30
N PRO A 66 -2.24 16.85 -3.50
CA PRO A 66 -3.64 17.24 -3.61
C PRO A 66 -4.15 18.11 -2.44
N VAL A 67 -3.77 17.82 -1.19
CA VAL A 67 -4.17 18.63 -0.02
C VAL A 67 -3.64 20.06 -0.11
N ILE A 68 -2.39 20.26 -0.54
CA ILE A 68 -1.85 21.61 -0.75
C ILE A 68 -2.56 22.32 -1.91
N ILE A 69 -2.84 21.61 -3.00
CA ILE A 69 -3.57 22.20 -4.14
C ILE A 69 -4.96 22.65 -3.68
N TYR A 70 -5.65 21.87 -2.86
CA TYR A 70 -6.92 22.25 -2.26
C TYR A 70 -6.81 23.51 -1.39
N TYR A 71 -5.81 23.56 -0.51
CA TYR A 71 -5.53 24.76 0.28
C TYR A 71 -5.35 25.99 -0.62
N ARG A 72 -4.62 25.84 -1.72
CA ARG A 72 -4.42 26.90 -2.70
C ARG A 72 -5.70 27.33 -3.40
N ILE A 73 -6.59 26.43 -3.79
CA ILE A 73 -7.88 26.81 -4.42
C ILE A 73 -8.68 27.77 -3.52
N ARG A 74 -8.57 27.62 -2.20
CA ARG A 74 -9.23 28.50 -1.23
C ARG A 74 -8.52 29.85 -1.01
N HIS A 75 -7.21 29.94 -1.29
CA HIS A 75 -6.40 31.11 -0.98
C HIS A 75 -5.68 31.65 -2.22
N ILE A 76 -5.95 32.92 -2.57
CA ILE A 76 -5.39 33.60 -3.74
C ILE A 76 -3.86 33.44 -3.79
N SER A 77 -3.38 32.92 -4.92
CA SER A 77 -2.02 32.44 -5.09
C SER A 77 -1.18 33.29 -6.02
N GLY A 78 0.10 33.46 -5.67
CA GLY A 78 1.12 34.04 -6.54
C GLY A 78 2.23 33.03 -6.88
N ILE A 79 3.12 33.41 -7.78
CA ILE A 79 4.30 32.61 -8.21
C ILE A 79 5.10 32.03 -7.02
N PRO A 80 5.33 32.76 -5.90
CA PRO A 80 6.06 32.19 -4.76
C PRO A 80 5.42 30.92 -4.17
N GLN A 81 4.09 30.79 -4.21
CA GLN A 81 3.41 29.59 -3.71
C GLN A 81 3.55 28.40 -4.68
N LEU A 82 3.61 28.66 -5.98
CA LEU A 82 3.93 27.62 -6.97
C LEU A 82 5.33 27.08 -6.69
N ILE A 83 6.31 27.96 -6.48
CA ILE A 83 7.69 27.56 -6.17
C ILE A 83 7.74 26.75 -4.88
N SER A 84 7.06 27.20 -3.80
CA SER A 84 6.99 26.43 -2.56
C SER A 84 6.32 25.07 -2.75
N PHE A 85 5.26 24.97 -3.56
CA PHE A 85 4.61 23.70 -3.87
C PHE A 85 5.55 22.73 -4.61
N ILE A 86 6.29 23.22 -5.60
CA ILE A 86 7.27 22.42 -6.35
C ILE A 86 8.37 21.92 -5.39
N LEU A 87 8.94 22.81 -4.57
CA LEU A 87 9.97 22.43 -3.60
C LEU A 87 9.48 21.38 -2.60
N LEU A 88 8.29 21.58 -2.02
CA LEU A 88 7.68 20.62 -1.10
C LEU A 88 7.44 19.26 -1.78
N SER A 89 7.00 19.26 -3.04
CA SER A 89 6.79 18.03 -3.81
C SER A 89 8.12 17.32 -4.09
N VAL A 90 9.15 18.05 -4.50
CA VAL A 90 10.49 17.48 -4.73
C VAL A 90 11.04 16.87 -3.44
N VAL A 91 10.93 17.57 -2.31
CA VAL A 91 11.37 17.07 -1.00
C VAL A 91 10.56 15.83 -0.59
N ALA A 92 9.23 15.85 -0.75
CA ALA A 92 8.39 14.73 -0.36
C ALA A 92 8.71 13.46 -1.16
N TRP A 93 8.85 13.58 -2.46
CA TRP A 93 9.08 12.43 -3.34
C TRP A 93 10.54 12.01 -3.37
N ASN A 94 11.53 12.90 -3.37
CA ASN A 94 12.96 12.53 -3.52
C ASN A 94 13.73 12.39 -2.20
N LEU A 95 13.20 12.91 -1.09
CA LEU A 95 13.86 12.81 0.22
C LEU A 95 13.03 12.02 1.21
N LEU A 96 11.75 12.40 1.46
CA LEU A 96 10.94 11.74 2.47
C LEU A 96 10.63 10.28 2.09
N LEU A 97 10.10 10.04 0.89
CA LEU A 97 9.71 8.68 0.49
C LEU A 97 10.89 7.68 0.44
N PRO A 98 12.05 8.00 -0.16
CA PRO A 98 13.23 7.15 -0.06
C PRO A 98 13.71 6.92 1.38
N SER A 99 13.62 7.93 2.24
CA SER A 99 13.98 7.78 3.65
C SER A 99 13.05 6.81 4.38
N ILE A 100 11.75 6.83 4.05
CA ILE A 100 10.77 5.87 4.56
C ILE A 100 11.13 4.44 4.12
N PHE A 101 11.48 4.23 2.85
CA PHE A 101 11.91 2.91 2.36
C PHE A 101 13.19 2.42 3.05
N LYS A 102 14.18 3.30 3.23
CA LYS A 102 15.41 2.95 3.98
C LYS A 102 15.09 2.58 5.43
N LEU A 103 14.23 3.36 6.10
CA LEU A 103 13.87 3.11 7.50
C LEU A 103 13.10 1.80 7.66
N LYS A 104 12.21 1.49 6.71
CA LYS A 104 11.51 0.20 6.63
C LYS A 104 12.51 -0.97 6.47
N ASN A 105 13.47 -0.85 5.57
CA ASN A 105 14.48 -1.89 5.36
C ASN A 105 15.37 -2.11 6.59
N LEU A 106 15.81 -1.03 7.24
CA LEU A 106 16.57 -1.11 8.50
C LEU A 106 15.77 -1.77 9.62
N TYR A 107 14.47 -1.47 9.71
CA TYR A 107 13.59 -2.09 10.69
C TYR A 107 13.45 -3.60 10.44
N ILE A 108 13.17 -4.01 9.20
CA ILE A 108 13.04 -5.43 8.82
C ILE A 108 14.35 -6.20 9.06
N GLN A 109 15.50 -5.60 8.77
CA GLN A 109 16.81 -6.23 8.99
C GLN A 109 17.14 -6.39 10.48
N LYS A 110 16.79 -5.41 11.31
CA LYS A 110 17.11 -5.41 12.74
C LYS A 110 16.15 -6.29 13.54
N TYR A 111 14.91 -6.40 13.08
CA TYR A 111 13.87 -7.22 13.70
C TYR A 111 13.30 -8.18 12.63
N PRO A 112 14.07 -9.20 12.21
CA PRO A 112 13.54 -10.24 11.35
C PRO A 112 12.37 -10.84 12.10
N HIS A 113 11.16 -10.68 11.55
CA HIS A 113 9.96 -11.18 12.20
C HIS A 113 10.16 -12.69 12.31
N SER A 114 10.33 -13.21 13.53
CA SER A 114 10.18 -14.63 13.77
C SER A 114 8.77 -14.95 13.32
N GLU A 115 8.61 -15.83 12.33
CA GLU A 115 7.32 -16.40 12.01
C GLU A 115 6.75 -16.91 13.33
N ASN A 116 5.77 -16.17 13.86
CA ASN A 116 5.21 -16.47 15.17
C ASN A 116 4.76 -17.92 15.13
N GLU A 117 5.17 -18.72 16.11
CA GLU A 117 4.65 -20.06 16.31
C GLU A 117 3.12 -19.98 16.21
N LYS A 118 2.57 -20.55 15.13
CA LYS A 118 1.14 -20.62 14.92
C LYS A 118 0.61 -21.61 15.94
N ILE A 119 0.09 -21.13 17.06
CA ILE A 119 -0.38 -22.01 18.11
C ILE A 119 -1.74 -22.55 17.71
N ILE A 120 -1.79 -23.85 17.50
CA ILE A 120 -3.00 -24.62 17.24
C ILE A 120 -3.91 -24.55 18.48
N THR A 121 -5.18 -24.18 18.30
CA THR A 121 -6.16 -24.23 19.41
C THR A 121 -6.48 -25.68 19.83
N LYS A 122 -6.61 -25.92 21.13
CA LYS A 122 -6.78 -27.25 21.73
C LYS A 122 -8.26 -27.66 21.75
N ASP A 123 -8.54 -28.96 21.89
CA ASP A 123 -9.90 -29.50 22.11
C ASP A 123 -10.93 -29.23 21.01
N TYR A 124 -10.47 -28.96 19.78
CA TYR A 124 -11.34 -28.78 18.64
C TYR A 124 -10.99 -29.73 17.49
N PHE A 125 -12.03 -30.21 16.81
CA PHE A 125 -11.90 -30.98 15.57
C PHE A 125 -11.62 -30.05 14.38
N ARG A 126 -10.66 -30.42 13.54
CA ARG A 126 -10.35 -29.73 12.28
C ARG A 126 -10.46 -30.72 11.12
N THR A 127 -11.08 -30.30 10.03
CA THR A 127 -11.17 -31.10 8.80
C THR A 127 -10.18 -30.56 7.76
N SER A 128 -9.29 -31.42 7.25
CA SER A 128 -8.36 -31.05 6.19
C SER A 128 -8.01 -32.29 5.35
N ASP A 129 -8.06 -32.17 4.02
CA ASP A 129 -7.76 -33.25 3.06
C ASP A 129 -8.37 -34.61 3.44
N GLU A 130 -9.69 -34.61 3.67
CA GLU A 130 -10.48 -35.80 4.04
C GLU A 130 -10.15 -36.43 5.39
N LYS A 131 -9.24 -35.85 6.18
CA LYS A 131 -8.90 -36.27 7.55
C LYS A 131 -9.49 -35.33 8.61
N ILE A 132 -9.78 -35.86 9.80
CA ILE A 132 -10.23 -35.08 10.96
C ILE A 132 -9.13 -35.11 12.02
N PHE A 133 -8.66 -33.94 12.44
CA PHE A 133 -7.60 -33.77 13.42
C PHE A 133 -8.19 -33.27 14.75
N TYR A 134 -7.83 -33.91 15.86
CA TYR A 134 -8.17 -33.49 17.23
C TYR A 134 -6.90 -33.39 18.07
N PHE A 135 -6.65 -32.23 18.69
CA PHE A 135 -5.42 -31.95 19.42
C PHE A 135 -5.66 -32.02 20.93
N THR A 136 -4.82 -32.76 21.65
CA THR A 136 -4.98 -33.03 23.10
C THR A 136 -3.80 -32.52 23.93
N ASP A 137 -4.06 -32.20 25.21
CA ASP A 137 -3.04 -31.72 26.16
C ASP A 137 -2.22 -32.84 26.79
N ASP A 138 -2.80 -34.02 26.95
CA ASP A 138 -2.20 -35.11 27.74
C ASP A 138 -1.04 -35.83 27.06
N LEU A 139 -0.70 -35.47 25.81
CA LEU A 139 0.31 -36.15 25.01
C LEU A 139 1.52 -35.27 24.65
N SER A 140 1.56 -34.01 25.13
CA SER A 140 2.71 -33.13 24.92
C SER A 140 3.88 -33.53 25.83
N ASN A 141 4.80 -34.35 25.30
CA ASN A 141 6.11 -34.58 25.93
C ASN A 141 7.10 -33.45 25.59
N GLU A 142 8.17 -33.38 26.40
CA GLU A 142 9.28 -32.41 26.57
C GLU A 142 9.83 -31.62 25.34
N ASN A 143 9.41 -31.91 24.11
CA ASN A 143 9.93 -31.34 22.86
C ASN A 143 8.97 -30.35 22.14
N ASN A 144 7.94 -29.81 22.79
CA ASN A 144 7.03 -28.78 22.23
C ASN A 144 6.28 -29.14 20.93
N ASN A 145 6.24 -30.41 20.52
CA ASN A 145 5.47 -30.84 19.34
C ASN A 145 4.03 -31.21 19.74
N PRO A 146 3.00 -30.62 19.09
CA PRO A 146 1.61 -30.95 19.37
C PRO A 146 1.28 -32.37 18.91
N VAL A 147 0.60 -33.14 19.75
CA VAL A 147 0.10 -34.48 19.39
C VAL A 147 -1.35 -34.36 18.95
N ALA A 148 -1.69 -35.01 17.84
CA ALA A 148 -3.05 -35.02 17.32
C ALA A 148 -3.56 -36.45 17.11
N ILE A 149 -4.83 -36.63 17.40
CA ILE A 149 -5.61 -37.78 17.00
C ILE A 149 -6.11 -37.50 15.58
N VAL A 150 -5.65 -38.29 14.62
CA VAL A 150 -6.02 -38.22 13.21
C VAL A 150 -7.05 -39.30 12.93
N ILE A 151 -8.21 -38.88 12.43
CA ILE A 151 -9.31 -39.76 12.06
C ILE A 151 -9.42 -39.77 10.53
N ASN A 152 -9.21 -40.95 9.93
CA ASN A 152 -9.41 -41.23 8.51
C ASN A 152 -10.80 -41.87 8.31
N PRO A 153 -11.85 -41.12 7.94
CA PRO A 153 -13.21 -41.65 7.81
C PRO A 153 -13.36 -42.73 6.71
N ASN A 154 -12.39 -42.85 5.81
CA ASN A 154 -12.42 -43.78 4.67
C ASN A 154 -11.71 -45.13 4.93
N GLU A 155 -11.08 -45.33 6.09
CA GLU A 155 -10.34 -46.55 6.44
C GLU A 155 -10.99 -47.31 7.61
N LYS A 156 -10.90 -48.65 7.64
CA LYS A 156 -11.53 -49.49 8.70
C LYS A 156 -10.82 -49.41 10.06
N GLU A 157 -9.55 -49.04 10.09
CA GLU A 157 -8.79 -48.71 11.31
C GLU A 157 -8.55 -47.20 11.31
N SER A 158 -9.63 -46.46 11.57
CA SER A 158 -9.73 -45.05 11.21
C SER A 158 -9.06 -44.08 12.17
N VAL A 159 -8.46 -44.52 13.29
CA VAL A 159 -7.99 -43.60 14.34
C VAL A 159 -6.52 -43.86 14.63
N GLN A 160 -5.67 -42.89 14.30
CA GLN A 160 -4.23 -42.93 14.55
C GLN A 160 -3.82 -41.75 15.44
N ILE A 161 -2.95 -42.00 16.41
CA ILE A 161 -2.32 -40.93 17.19
C ILE A 161 -1.03 -40.57 16.45
N GLU A 162 -1.03 -39.43 15.76
CA GLU A 162 0.14 -38.93 15.07
C GLU A 162 0.78 -37.78 15.88
N ARG A 163 2.10 -37.81 15.97
CA ARG A 163 2.86 -36.64 16.43
C ARG A 163 3.00 -35.71 15.25
N ILE A 164 2.34 -34.55 15.33
CA ILE A 164 2.47 -33.54 14.31
C ILE A 164 3.73 -32.74 14.65
N GLU A 165 4.74 -32.83 13.79
CA GLU A 165 5.86 -31.89 13.88
C GLU A 165 5.31 -30.48 13.82
N ASN A 166 5.75 -29.63 14.76
CA ASN A 166 5.38 -28.22 14.78
C ASN A 166 6.12 -27.45 13.67
N SER A 167 5.99 -27.93 12.44
CA SER A 167 6.57 -27.32 11.26
C SER A 167 5.57 -26.33 10.68
N PRO A 168 5.99 -25.09 10.36
CA PRO A 168 5.14 -24.09 9.74
C PRO A 168 4.59 -24.51 8.35
N HIS A 169 5.11 -25.60 7.77
CA HIS A 169 4.68 -26.20 6.50
C HIS A 169 3.76 -27.41 6.66
N TYR A 170 3.18 -27.64 7.85
CA TYR A 170 2.16 -28.65 8.00
C TYR A 170 0.88 -28.23 7.25
N ILE A 171 0.22 -29.18 6.58
CA ILE A 171 -0.93 -28.97 5.69
C ILE A 171 -2.04 -28.12 6.36
N LEU A 172 -2.25 -28.29 7.67
CA LEU A 172 -3.22 -27.48 8.42
C LEU A 172 -2.86 -25.99 8.46
N TYR A 173 -1.58 -25.62 8.58
CA TYR A 173 -1.15 -24.23 8.62
C TYR A 173 -1.20 -23.55 7.25
N ASP A 174 -0.94 -24.32 6.19
CA ASP A 174 -1.13 -23.87 4.80
C ASP A 174 -2.61 -23.66 4.52
N ASN A 175 -3.45 -24.61 4.93
CA ASN A 175 -4.91 -24.52 4.78
C ASN A 175 -5.54 -23.46 5.69
N ALA A 176 -4.94 -23.15 6.85
CA ALA A 176 -5.41 -22.07 7.73
C ALA A 176 -5.02 -20.68 7.22
N SER A 177 -3.94 -20.54 6.44
CA SER A 177 -3.44 -19.26 5.96
C SER A 177 -4.54 -18.42 5.29
N PRO A 178 -4.69 -17.12 5.64
CA PRO A 178 -3.83 -16.29 6.50
C PRO A 178 -4.17 -16.32 8.00
N TYR A 179 -5.13 -17.13 8.44
CA TYR A 179 -5.60 -17.23 9.82
C TYR A 179 -4.61 -18.02 10.69
N SER A 180 -4.63 -17.80 12.01
CA SER A 180 -3.86 -18.62 12.95
C SER A 180 -4.38 -20.06 13.00
N ASP A 181 -5.66 -20.27 12.65
CA ASP A 181 -6.35 -21.55 12.75
C ASP A 181 -7.41 -21.71 11.65
N LEU A 182 -7.61 -22.95 11.22
CA LEU A 182 -8.63 -23.35 10.25
C LEU A 182 -10.05 -23.07 10.77
N LEU A 183 -10.30 -23.23 12.07
CA LEU A 183 -11.61 -22.96 12.68
C LEU A 183 -12.00 -21.50 12.56
N ILE A 184 -11.02 -20.61 12.73
CA ILE A 184 -11.19 -19.17 12.62
C ILE A 184 -11.42 -18.83 11.14
N LYS A 185 -10.63 -19.39 10.23
CA LYS A 185 -10.86 -19.28 8.78
C LYS A 185 -12.26 -19.73 8.36
N ASN A 186 -12.78 -20.81 8.92
CA ASN A 186 -14.10 -21.32 8.58
C ASN A 186 -15.24 -20.48 9.19
N SER A 187 -14.97 -19.78 10.29
CA SER A 187 -15.93 -18.89 10.96
C SER A 187 -16.09 -17.54 10.26
N PHE A 188 -15.06 -17.09 9.54
CA PHE A 188 -15.09 -15.84 8.78
C PHE A 188 -15.16 -16.12 7.27
N PRO A 189 -16.05 -15.45 6.50
CA PRO A 189 -16.11 -15.68 5.06
C PRO A 189 -14.77 -15.34 4.39
N SER A 190 -14.12 -16.37 3.82
CA SER A 190 -12.77 -16.39 3.24
C SER A 190 -12.48 -15.29 2.21
N LYS A 191 -13.51 -14.64 1.67
CA LYS A 191 -13.41 -13.52 0.73
C LYS A 191 -12.95 -12.20 1.35
N LEU A 192 -13.01 -12.05 2.67
CA LEU A 192 -12.73 -10.76 3.32
C LEU A 192 -11.24 -10.44 3.51
N VAL A 193 -10.33 -11.42 3.48
CA VAL A 193 -8.95 -11.19 3.97
C VAL A 193 -7.88 -11.23 2.88
N ASN A 194 -8.03 -12.01 1.79
CA ASN A 194 -6.83 -12.36 1.00
C ASN A 194 -6.68 -11.87 -0.45
N GLU A 195 -7.67 -11.32 -1.18
CA GLU A 195 -7.42 -11.18 -2.64
C GLU A 195 -7.91 -9.95 -3.40
N ARG A 196 -8.68 -8.99 -2.83
CA ARG A 196 -9.37 -8.01 -3.72
C ARG A 196 -9.47 -6.56 -3.26
N TYR A 197 -8.62 -6.10 -2.35
CA TYR A 197 -8.61 -4.68 -2.02
C TYR A 197 -7.56 -3.94 -2.84
N LEU A 198 -8.00 -2.87 -3.51
CA LEU A 198 -7.14 -1.82 -4.06
C LEU A 198 -6.27 -1.28 -2.93
N SER A 199 -5.09 -1.86 -2.76
CA SER A 199 -4.18 -1.45 -1.69
C SER A 199 -3.10 -0.54 -2.26
N PHE A 200 -2.91 0.61 -1.62
CA PHE A 200 -1.79 1.50 -1.88
C PHE A 200 -0.44 0.82 -1.63
N SER A 201 -0.40 -0.29 -0.87
CA SER A 201 0.82 -1.08 -0.68
C SER A 201 1.43 -1.54 -2.01
N SER A 202 0.62 -1.85 -3.02
CA SER A 202 1.10 -2.26 -4.35
C SER A 202 1.96 -1.17 -5.02
N ILE A 203 1.56 0.10 -4.91
CA ILE A 203 2.33 1.24 -5.42
C ILE A 203 3.64 1.38 -4.65
N PHE A 204 3.62 1.25 -3.32
CA PHE A 204 4.82 1.43 -2.50
C PHE A 204 5.83 0.28 -2.66
N ILE A 205 5.38 -0.96 -2.81
CA ILE A 205 6.25 -2.10 -3.13
C ILE A 205 6.98 -1.85 -4.45
N ARG A 206 6.27 -1.33 -5.46
CA ARG A 206 6.88 -0.96 -6.74
C ARG A 206 7.85 0.20 -6.62
N GLY A 207 7.51 1.22 -5.83
CA GLY A 207 8.42 2.33 -5.54
C GLY A 207 9.70 1.87 -4.84
N GLU A 208 9.58 0.95 -3.89
CA GLU A 208 10.71 0.35 -3.18
C GLU A 208 11.59 -0.50 -4.11
N GLN A 209 10.98 -1.33 -4.96
CA GLN A 209 11.70 -2.09 -5.99
C GLN A 209 12.44 -1.18 -6.97
N ALA A 210 11.77 -0.13 -7.45
CA ALA A 210 12.36 0.84 -8.37
C ALA A 210 13.53 1.61 -7.72
N PHE A 211 13.37 2.00 -6.45
CA PHE A 211 14.43 2.65 -5.69
C PHE A 211 15.66 1.74 -5.54
N ASN A 212 15.46 0.46 -5.23
CA ASN A 212 16.54 -0.52 -5.05
C ASN A 212 17.23 -0.90 -6.38
N LYS A 213 16.52 -0.87 -7.51
CA LYS A 213 17.08 -1.17 -8.84
C LYS A 213 17.94 -0.05 -9.42
N GLY A 214 17.79 1.17 -8.93
CA GLY A 214 18.64 2.31 -9.30
C GLY A 214 17.89 3.50 -9.91
N PHE A 215 18.67 4.52 -10.29
CA PHE A 215 18.15 5.85 -10.60
C PHE A 215 17.14 5.90 -11.77
N SER A 216 17.38 5.18 -12.87
CA SER A 216 16.48 5.19 -14.03
C SER A 216 15.10 4.59 -13.70
N TYR A 217 15.09 3.50 -12.94
CA TYR A 217 13.85 2.88 -12.46
C TYR A 217 13.10 3.81 -11.50
N TRP A 218 13.83 4.48 -10.62
CA TRP A 218 13.28 5.49 -9.72
C TRP A 218 12.64 6.67 -10.48
N LEU A 219 13.29 7.19 -11.53
CA LEU A 219 12.70 8.21 -12.41
C LEU A 219 11.42 7.70 -13.08
N GLY A 220 11.38 6.45 -13.49
CA GLY A 220 10.17 5.81 -14.01
C GLY A 220 9.02 5.81 -13.01
N PHE A 221 9.31 5.50 -11.74
CA PHE A 221 8.33 5.57 -10.66
C PHE A 221 7.88 7.02 -10.36
N LEU A 222 8.79 8.00 -10.43
CA LEU A 222 8.48 9.42 -10.26
C LEU A 222 7.52 9.98 -11.33
N SER A 223 7.23 9.26 -12.40
CA SER A 223 6.12 9.60 -13.31
C SER A 223 4.77 9.73 -12.57
N LEU A 224 4.54 8.91 -11.54
CA LEU A 224 3.36 9.01 -10.68
C LEU A 224 3.33 10.33 -9.90
N ALA A 225 4.47 10.70 -9.32
CA ALA A 225 4.62 11.97 -8.61
C ALA A 225 4.32 13.16 -9.53
N LEU A 226 4.87 13.10 -10.74
CA LEU A 226 4.73 14.12 -11.77
C LEU A 226 3.26 14.30 -12.19
N VAL A 227 2.52 13.22 -12.43
CA VAL A 227 1.10 13.31 -12.79
C VAL A 227 0.25 13.83 -11.63
N ILE A 228 0.47 13.38 -10.39
CA ILE A 228 -0.26 13.88 -9.20
C ILE A 228 0.00 15.38 -9.00
N CYS A 229 1.26 15.81 -9.08
CA CYS A 229 1.62 17.21 -8.88
C CYS A 229 1.09 18.11 -10.01
N SER A 230 1.02 17.59 -11.24
CA SER A 230 0.53 18.35 -12.40
C SER A 230 -0.95 18.71 -12.33
N VAL A 231 -1.76 18.02 -11.50
CA VAL A 231 -3.15 18.39 -11.22
C VAL A 231 -3.24 19.84 -10.69
N TYR A 232 -2.15 20.40 -10.17
CA TYR A 232 -2.02 21.82 -9.87
C TYR A 232 -2.47 22.71 -11.03
N GLY A 233 -2.26 22.32 -12.30
CA GLY A 233 -2.71 23.06 -13.48
C GLY A 233 -4.22 23.25 -13.56
N LEU A 234 -5.01 22.39 -12.93
CA LEU A 234 -6.48 22.43 -12.92
C LEU A 234 -7.08 23.31 -11.81
N SER A 235 -6.26 23.77 -10.87
CA SER A 235 -6.65 24.58 -9.71
C SER A 235 -7.51 25.84 -10.01
N ASN A 236 -7.33 26.45 -11.18
CA ASN A 236 -7.97 27.71 -11.57
C ASN A 236 -8.74 27.54 -12.90
N PHE A 237 -9.32 26.36 -13.12
CA PHE A 237 -10.01 26.05 -14.37
C PHE A 237 -11.38 26.75 -14.47
N PHE A 238 -12.15 26.72 -13.38
CA PHE A 238 -13.43 27.40 -13.22
C PHE A 238 -13.30 28.64 -12.34
N GLU A 239 -14.21 29.59 -12.48
CA GLU A 239 -14.31 30.75 -11.57
C GLU A 239 -14.81 30.31 -10.18
N TRP A 240 -15.60 29.24 -10.13
CA TRP A 240 -16.17 28.68 -8.90
C TRP A 240 -15.18 27.73 -8.21
N ARG A 241 -14.79 28.09 -6.98
CA ARG A 241 -13.85 27.32 -6.15
C ARG A 241 -14.33 25.90 -5.85
N LEU A 242 -15.64 25.70 -5.71
CA LEU A 242 -16.23 24.38 -5.49
C LEU A 242 -15.99 23.47 -6.70
N MET A 243 -16.21 23.96 -7.93
CA MET A 243 -15.97 23.18 -9.15
C MET A 243 -14.50 22.81 -9.31
N ASN A 244 -13.57 23.73 -9.00
CA ASN A 244 -12.13 23.43 -9.02
C ASN A 244 -11.76 22.37 -7.98
N THR A 245 -12.40 22.40 -6.80
CA THR A 245 -12.17 21.38 -5.76
C THR A 245 -12.66 20.01 -6.22
N THR A 246 -13.86 19.94 -6.81
CA THR A 246 -14.40 18.69 -7.35
C THR A 246 -13.55 18.16 -8.50
N LEU A 247 -13.05 19.03 -9.38
CA LEU A 247 -12.15 18.66 -10.47
C LEU A 247 -10.81 18.12 -9.94
N LEU A 248 -10.24 18.75 -8.91
CA LEU A 248 -9.03 18.29 -8.23
C LEU A 248 -9.23 16.89 -7.64
N LEU A 249 -10.30 16.69 -6.87
CA LEU A 249 -10.57 15.42 -6.20
C LEU A 249 -10.85 14.29 -7.21
N SER A 250 -11.70 14.55 -8.21
CA SER A 250 -12.01 13.57 -9.27
C SER A 250 -10.79 13.21 -10.10
N SER A 251 -9.99 14.19 -10.53
CA SER A 251 -8.76 13.93 -11.30
C SER A 251 -7.74 13.14 -10.48
N THR A 252 -7.52 13.53 -9.22
CA THR A 252 -6.63 12.80 -8.31
C THR A 252 -7.11 11.37 -8.09
N PHE A 253 -8.41 11.18 -7.83
CA PHE A 253 -9.00 9.86 -7.65
C PHE A 253 -8.83 8.98 -8.89
N LEU A 254 -9.09 9.51 -10.10
CA LEU A 254 -8.91 8.77 -11.35
C LEU A 254 -7.45 8.39 -11.61
N ILE A 255 -6.49 9.29 -11.33
CA ILE A 255 -5.05 9.00 -11.45
C ILE A 255 -4.67 7.85 -10.51
N LEU A 256 -5.08 7.92 -9.23
CA LEU A 256 -4.77 6.90 -8.25
C LEU A 256 -5.45 5.57 -8.57
N LEU A 257 -6.73 5.60 -8.94
CA LEU A 257 -7.48 4.41 -9.35
C LEU A 257 -6.82 3.76 -10.56
N PHE A 258 -6.44 4.52 -11.58
CA PHE A 258 -5.75 4.00 -12.75
C PHE A 258 -4.41 3.35 -12.38
N ASN A 259 -3.59 4.03 -11.57
CA ASN A 259 -2.29 3.49 -11.15
C ASN A 259 -2.43 2.26 -10.25
N LEU A 260 -3.49 2.16 -9.43
CA LEU A 260 -3.79 0.97 -8.62
C LEU A 260 -4.31 -0.20 -9.46
N VAL A 261 -5.31 0.06 -10.31
CA VAL A 261 -5.94 -0.95 -11.18
C VAL A 261 -4.95 -1.49 -12.21
N TYR A 262 -3.98 -0.68 -12.65
CA TYR A 262 -2.92 -1.15 -13.54
C TYR A 262 -2.17 -2.36 -12.98
N PHE A 263 -2.07 -2.53 -11.66
CA PHE A 263 -1.42 -3.68 -11.05
C PHE A 263 -2.32 -4.90 -10.84
N PHE A 264 -3.59 -4.84 -11.24
CA PHE A 264 -4.49 -5.98 -11.12
C PHE A 264 -4.11 -7.13 -12.07
N PRO A 265 -4.36 -8.40 -11.68
CA PRO A 265 -4.05 -9.57 -12.50
C PRO A 265 -4.69 -9.53 -13.89
N ILE A 266 -5.87 -8.91 -14.02
CA ILE A 266 -6.58 -8.75 -15.31
C ILE A 266 -5.73 -7.97 -16.32
N PHE A 267 -4.94 -6.99 -15.86
CA PHE A 267 -4.06 -6.20 -16.72
C PHE A 267 -2.74 -6.90 -17.04
N SER A 268 -2.36 -7.99 -16.35
CA SER A 268 -1.10 -8.70 -16.63
C SER A 268 -1.01 -9.24 -18.06
N LYS A 269 -2.10 -9.83 -18.58
CA LYS A 269 -2.19 -10.33 -19.96
C LYS A 269 -2.07 -9.19 -20.99
N PHE A 270 -2.65 -8.03 -20.69
CA PHE A 270 -2.55 -6.84 -21.53
C PHE A 270 -1.11 -6.31 -21.56
N LYS A 271 -0.46 -6.23 -20.40
CA LYS A 271 0.95 -5.77 -20.28
C LYS A 271 1.89 -6.63 -21.10
N ILE A 272 1.84 -7.95 -20.94
CA ILE A 272 2.73 -8.87 -21.65
C ILE A 272 2.55 -8.69 -23.16
N LYS A 273 1.30 -8.67 -23.64
CA LYS A 273 0.99 -8.49 -25.07
C LYS A 273 1.50 -7.15 -25.60
N TYR A 274 1.29 -6.04 -24.90
CA TYR A 274 1.67 -4.70 -25.40
C TYR A 274 3.16 -4.37 -25.25
N ILE A 275 3.78 -4.79 -24.15
CA ILE A 275 5.22 -4.55 -23.90
C ILE A 275 6.05 -5.39 -24.86
N GLN A 276 5.65 -6.65 -25.12
CA GLN A 276 6.39 -7.53 -26.02
C GLN A 276 6.07 -7.28 -27.50
N SER A 277 4.93 -6.70 -27.86
CA SER A 277 4.58 -6.49 -29.29
C SER A 277 5.11 -5.20 -29.91
N LYS A 278 5.56 -4.22 -29.12
CA LYS A 278 6.02 -2.92 -29.64
C LYS A 278 7.48 -2.66 -29.28
N GLU A 279 8.31 -2.48 -30.30
CA GLU A 279 9.75 -2.20 -30.18
C GLU A 279 10.05 -1.03 -29.22
N LEU A 280 9.23 0.03 -29.27
CA LEU A 280 9.37 1.18 -28.38
C LEU A 280 9.24 0.82 -26.89
N PHE A 281 8.28 -0.04 -26.52
CA PHE A 281 8.11 -0.44 -25.12
C PHE A 281 9.18 -1.45 -24.67
N GLN A 282 9.66 -2.31 -25.57
CA GLN A 282 10.80 -3.18 -25.32
C GLN A 282 12.10 -2.39 -25.09
N PHE A 283 12.31 -1.32 -25.85
CA PHE A 283 13.46 -0.43 -25.64
C PHE A 283 13.36 0.29 -24.29
N LEU A 284 12.19 0.87 -23.99
CA LEU A 284 11.96 1.57 -22.71
C LEU A 284 12.02 0.66 -21.49
N SER A 285 11.64 -0.63 -21.63
CA SER A 285 11.72 -1.60 -20.52
C SER A 285 13.15 -1.88 -20.05
N ARG A 286 14.18 -1.48 -20.82
CA ARG A 286 15.58 -1.54 -20.38
C ARG A 286 15.93 -0.49 -19.34
N PHE A 287 15.14 0.58 -19.25
CA PHE A 287 15.40 1.74 -18.39
C PHE A 287 14.34 1.92 -17.30
N VAL A 288 13.13 1.42 -17.51
CA VAL A 288 11.96 1.60 -16.63
C VAL A 288 11.20 0.28 -16.48
N ASP A 289 10.79 -0.07 -15.26
CA ASP A 289 10.07 -1.32 -14.97
C ASP A 289 8.70 -1.40 -15.67
N ASP A 290 7.96 -0.28 -15.70
CA ASP A 290 6.61 -0.20 -16.25
C ASP A 290 6.53 0.95 -17.28
N PRO A 291 7.08 0.76 -18.50
CA PRO A 291 7.22 1.85 -19.47
C PRO A 291 5.86 2.37 -19.98
N PHE A 292 4.85 1.50 -20.09
CA PHE A 292 3.49 1.90 -20.48
C PHE A 292 2.84 2.84 -19.46
N LEU A 293 2.92 2.50 -18.17
CA LEU A 293 2.39 3.33 -17.09
C LEU A 293 3.11 4.68 -17.04
N CYS A 294 4.43 4.65 -17.17
CA CYS A 294 5.26 5.86 -17.22
C CYS A 294 4.83 6.80 -18.35
N VAL A 295 4.67 6.28 -19.58
CA VAL A 295 4.23 7.08 -20.74
C VAL A 295 2.87 7.71 -20.50
N ILE A 296 1.89 6.97 -19.96
CA ILE A 296 0.56 7.51 -19.66
C ILE A 296 0.62 8.62 -18.61
N ASN A 297 1.35 8.39 -17.51
CA ASN A 297 1.49 9.37 -16.45
C ASN A 297 2.17 10.65 -16.96
N VAL A 298 3.26 10.52 -17.73
CA VAL A 298 3.99 11.65 -18.33
C VAL A 298 3.10 12.40 -19.33
N PHE A 299 2.41 11.70 -20.22
CA PHE A 299 1.50 12.31 -21.19
C PHE A 299 0.36 13.07 -20.51
N THR A 300 -0.29 12.45 -19.52
CA THR A 300 -1.36 13.08 -18.73
C THR A 300 -0.85 14.32 -18.00
N SER A 301 0.36 14.25 -17.46
CA SER A 301 0.99 15.38 -16.80
C SER A 301 1.23 16.56 -17.74
N PHE A 302 1.73 16.31 -18.96
CA PHE A 302 1.87 17.34 -19.97
C PHE A 302 0.54 18.00 -20.32
N ILE A 303 -0.56 17.25 -20.39
CA ILE A 303 -1.91 17.82 -20.60
C ILE A 303 -2.27 18.78 -19.45
N PHE A 304 -2.11 18.38 -18.19
CA PHE A 304 -2.47 19.27 -17.07
C PHE A 304 -1.55 20.49 -16.96
N ILE A 305 -0.25 20.33 -17.23
CA ILE A 305 0.70 21.46 -17.26
C ILE A 305 0.32 22.45 -18.35
N THR A 306 0.03 21.97 -19.57
CA THR A 306 -0.36 22.85 -20.69
C THR A 306 -1.67 23.58 -20.40
N ILE A 307 -2.68 22.90 -19.84
CA ILE A 307 -3.92 23.54 -19.37
C ILE A 307 -3.62 24.64 -18.34
N GLY A 308 -2.74 24.35 -17.37
CA GLY A 308 -2.32 25.32 -16.36
C GLY A 308 -1.65 26.56 -16.95
N ILE A 309 -0.75 26.38 -17.92
CA ILE A 309 -0.06 27.47 -18.62
C ILE A 309 -1.06 28.33 -19.41
N VAL A 310 -1.95 27.70 -20.19
CA VAL A 310 -2.98 28.40 -20.96
C VAL A 310 -3.90 29.21 -20.04
N ASN A 311 -4.36 28.63 -18.94
CA ASN A 311 -5.20 29.31 -17.96
C ASN A 311 -4.48 30.48 -17.28
N TYR A 312 -3.19 30.35 -16.99
CA TYR A 312 -2.37 31.42 -16.44
C TYR A 312 -2.35 32.65 -17.38
N PHE A 313 -2.09 32.44 -18.68
CA PHE A 313 -2.07 33.53 -19.65
C PHE A 313 -3.46 34.13 -19.93
N LYS A 314 -4.52 33.30 -19.99
CA LYS A 314 -5.90 33.77 -20.19
C LYS A 314 -6.36 34.69 -19.05
N ASN A 315 -6.09 34.31 -17.81
CA ASN A 315 -6.50 35.10 -16.65
C ASN A 315 -5.68 36.39 -16.49
N ARG A 316 -4.44 36.43 -16.99
CA ARG A 316 -3.61 37.64 -17.00
C ARG A 316 -4.09 38.71 -17.98
N LYS A 317 -4.84 38.32 -19.03
CA LYS A 317 -5.46 39.25 -19.98
C LYS A 317 -6.78 39.88 -19.48
N LYS A 318 -7.36 39.35 -18.39
CA LYS A 318 -8.59 39.84 -17.77
C LYS A 318 -8.34 40.88 -16.65
N ILE A 319 -7.09 41.14 -16.29
CA ILE A 319 -6.64 42.10 -15.27
C ILE A 319 -6.01 43.29 -15.98
#